data_AF-A0A919Z2G6-F1
#
_entry.id   AF-A0A919Z2G6-F1
#
_cell.length_a   1.000
_cell.length_b   1.000
_cell.length_c   1.000
_cell.angle_alpha   90.00
_cell.angle_beta   90.00
_cell.angle_gamma   90.00
#
_symmetry.space_group_name_H-M   'P 1'
#
loop_
_entity.id
_entity.type
_entity.pdbx_description
1 polymer ?
#
loop_
_entity_poly.entity_id
_entity_poly.type
_entity_poly.pdbx_seq_one_letter_code
_entity_poly.pdbx_strand_id
1 'polypeptide(L)' 'MEAEGMSNQTDPTDPYDPVTRVKNVYLAWGIALGVIAGIVIGVFSQNVGTGLLYCVPIGMLAGLVLGNLRSKSKKP' A
#
# COMPACT_ATOMS: atom_id res chain seq x y z
N MET A 1 -13.46 -1.22 -40.54
CA MET A 1 -14.16 -0.76 -39.33
C MET A 1 -13.71 -1.67 -38.21
N GLU A 2 -12.87 -1.10 -37.35
CA GLU A 2 -11.99 -1.79 -36.41
C GLU A 2 -12.72 -2.75 -35.47
N ALA A 3 -12.30 -4.02 -35.53
CA ALA A 3 -12.47 -4.98 -34.44
C ALA A 3 -11.16 -4.98 -33.63
N GLU A 4 -10.87 -3.88 -32.93
CA GLU A 4 -9.76 -3.84 -31.99
C GLU A 4 -10.27 -4.30 -30.63
N GLY A 5 -9.97 -5.57 -30.37
CA GLY A 5 -10.28 -6.27 -29.13
C GLY A 5 -9.88 -5.42 -27.92
N MET A 6 -10.89 -5.18 -27.11
CA MET A 6 -10.86 -4.67 -25.74
C MET A 6 -9.97 -5.56 -24.86
N SER A 7 -8.65 -5.50 -25.04
CA SER A 7 -7.68 -6.07 -24.12
C SER A 7 -7.41 -5.03 -23.04
N ASN A 8 -8.19 -5.09 -21.95
CA ASN A 8 -7.86 -4.46 -20.67
C ASN A 8 -6.60 -5.15 -20.10
N GLN A 9 -5.48 -5.00 -20.79
CA GLN A 9 -4.19 -5.48 -20.34
C GLN A 9 -3.62 -4.39 -19.44
N THR A 10 -4.00 -4.45 -18.16
CA THR A 10 -3.43 -3.58 -17.12
C THR A 10 -1.94 -3.85 -17.07
N ASP A 11 -1.14 -2.90 -17.55
CA ASP A 11 0.31 -2.97 -17.48
C ASP A 11 0.72 -2.68 -16.02
N PRO A 12 1.27 -3.65 -15.28
CA PRO A 12 1.65 -3.47 -13.87
C PRO A 12 2.79 -2.45 -13.69
N THR A 13 3.44 -2.03 -14.77
CA THR A 13 4.50 -1.02 -14.81
C THR A 13 3.99 0.37 -15.18
N ASP A 14 2.73 0.53 -15.59
CA ASP A 14 2.16 1.83 -15.93
C ASP A 14 1.73 2.59 -14.65
N PRO A 15 2.37 3.74 -14.33
CA PRO A 15 2.01 4.57 -13.17
C PRO A 15 0.64 5.25 -13.29
N TYR A 16 0.03 5.27 -14.48
CA TYR A 16 -1.31 5.82 -14.73
C TYR A 16 -2.43 4.77 -14.62
N ASP A 17 -2.10 3.49 -14.47
CA ASP A 17 -3.11 2.45 -14.33
C ASP A 17 -3.90 2.62 -13.00
N PRO A 18 -5.23 2.68 -13.04
CA PRO A 18 -6.07 2.86 -11.86
C PRO A 18 -5.86 1.77 -10.80
N VAL A 19 -5.44 0.55 -11.19
CA VAL A 19 -5.17 -0.53 -10.24
C VAL A 19 -3.86 -0.30 -9.47
N THR A 20 -2.83 0.16 -10.18
CA THR A 20 -1.51 0.49 -9.61
C THR A 20 -1.60 1.70 -8.67
N ARG A 21 -2.40 2.71 -9.03
CA ARG A 21 -2.70 3.88 -8.17
C ARG A 21 -3.33 3.48 -6.84
N VAL A 22 -4.32 2.58 -6.87
CA VAL A 22 -4.99 2.13 -5.64
C VAL A 22 -4.02 1.38 -4.74
N LYS A 23 -3.17 0.50 -5.28
CA LYS A 23 -2.13 -0.18 -4.50
C LYS A 23 -1.14 0.79 -3.85
N ASN A 24 -0.67 1.80 -4.58
CA ASN A 24 0.28 2.78 -4.07
C ASN A 24 -0.32 3.64 -2.95
N VAL A 25 -1.61 3.99 -3.04
CA VAL A 25 -2.31 4.72 -1.97
C VAL A 25 -2.38 3.88 -0.70
N TYR A 26 -2.75 2.59 -0.78
CA TYR A 26 -2.80 1.73 0.41
C TYR A 26 -1.43 1.47 1.04
N LEU A 27 -0.40 1.33 0.22
CA LEU A 27 0.96 1.21 0.69
C LEU A 27 1.39 2.49 1.44
N ALA A 28 1.13 3.67 0.85
CA ALA A 28 1.44 4.95 1.49
C ALA A 28 0.67 5.13 2.81
N TRP A 29 -0.61 4.76 2.86
CA TRP A 29 -1.40 4.77 4.09
C TRP A 29 -0.88 3.80 5.15
N GLY A 30 -0.48 2.58 4.76
CA GLY A 30 0.11 1.61 5.67
C GLY A 30 1.42 2.10 6.29
N ILE A 31 2.29 2.71 5.49
CA ILE A 31 3.54 3.31 5.97
C ILE A 31 3.22 4.49 6.91
N ALA A 32 2.31 5.39 6.51
CA ALA A 32 1.94 6.55 7.34
C ALA A 32 1.39 6.13 8.71
N LEU A 33 0.48 5.15 8.74
CA LEU A 33 -0.06 4.61 9.99
C LEU A 33 1.02 3.88 10.81
N GLY A 34 1.91 3.13 10.16
CA GLY A 34 3.04 2.47 10.82
C GLY A 34 4.01 3.45 11.46
N VAL A 35 4.30 4.58 10.79
CA VAL A 35 5.13 5.66 11.34
C VAL A 35 4.44 6.31 12.54
N ILE A 36 3.15 6.67 12.43
CA ILE A 36 2.40 7.28 13.53
C ILE A 36 2.35 6.33 14.74
N ALA A 37 1.99 5.07 14.53
CA ALA A 37 1.96 4.05 15.58
C ALA A 37 3.35 3.85 16.21
N GLY A 38 4.40 3.82 15.39
CA GLY A 38 5.80 3.71 15.84
C GLY A 38 6.25 4.90 16.69
N ILE A 39 5.86 6.11 16.32
CA ILE A 39 6.11 7.31 17.12
C ILE A 39 5.37 7.23 18.44
N VAL A 40 4.07 6.87 18.44
CA VAL A 40 3.29 6.76 19.67
C VAL A 40 3.91 5.73 20.61
N ILE A 41 4.10 4.49 20.16
CA ILE A 41 4.69 3.41 20.97
C ILE A 41 6.11 3.76 21.42
N GLY A 42 6.86 4.40 20.54
CA GLY A 42 8.22 4.87 20.78
C GLY A 42 8.29 5.94 21.87
N VAL A 43 7.36 6.90 21.88
CA VAL A 43 7.26 7.93 22.93
C VAL A 43 6.90 7.28 24.28
N PHE A 44 5.94 6.34 24.29
CA PHE A 44 5.59 5.60 25.50
C PHE A 44 6.73 4.74 26.04
N SER A 45 7.56 4.18 25.16
CA SER A 45 8.71 3.35 25.53
C SER A 45 10.00 4.15 25.73
N GLN A 46 9.93 5.49 25.71
CA GLN A 46 11.08 6.42 25.73
C GLN A 46 12.15 6.15 24.66
N ASN A 47 11.79 5.41 23.60
CA ASN A 47 12.71 4.94 22.59
C ASN A 47 12.02 4.90 21.22
N VAL A 48 11.94 6.09 20.60
CA VAL A 48 11.28 6.32 19.31
C VAL A 48 11.92 5.53 18.18
N GLY A 49 13.25 5.35 18.23
CA GLY A 49 13.98 4.57 17.23
C GLY A 49 13.49 3.13 17.14
N THR A 50 13.34 2.45 18.27
CA THR A 50 12.79 1.09 18.31
C THR A 50 11.31 1.03 17.91
N GLY A 51 10.51 2.02 18.31
CA GLY A 51 9.09 2.08 17.92
C GLY A 51 8.91 2.16 16.40
N LEU A 52 9.69 3.02 15.73
CA LEU A 52 9.70 3.13 14.27
C LEU A 52 10.28 1.87 13.61
N LEU A 53 11.38 1.32 14.14
CA LEU A 53 12.06 0.16 13.57
C LEU A 53 11.12 -1.05 13.42
N TYR A 54 10.21 -1.25 14.37
CA TYR A 54 9.24 -2.35 14.31
C TYR A 54 7.93 -1.94 13.63
N CYS A 55 7.38 -0.76 13.91
CA CYS A 55 6.05 -0.39 13.43
C CYS A 55 6.02 0.01 11.95
N VAL A 56 7.10 0.58 11.41
CA VAL A 56 7.18 0.95 9.98
C VAL A 56 7.11 -0.29 9.07
N PRO A 57 7.94 -1.34 9.25
CA PRO A 57 7.84 -2.54 8.42
C PRO A 57 6.51 -3.28 8.62
N ILE A 58 5.96 -3.31 9.85
CA ILE A 58 4.62 -3.87 10.12
C ILE A 58 3.54 -3.10 9.36
N GLY A 59 3.57 -1.76 9.40
CA GLY A 59 2.63 -0.89 8.68
C GLY A 59 2.75 -1.03 7.16
N MET A 60 3.97 -1.15 6.64
CA MET A 60 4.24 -1.40 5.22
C MET A 60 3.66 -2.75 4.77
N LEU A 61 3.89 -3.82 5.53
CA LEU A 61 3.32 -5.15 5.28
C LEU A 61 1.79 -5.11 5.31
N ALA A 62 1.21 -4.47 6.33
CA ALA A 62 -0.25 -4.32 6.43
C ALA A 62 -0.82 -3.54 5.24
N GLY A 63 -0.21 -2.42 4.86
CA GLY A 63 -0.62 -1.61 3.70
C GLY A 63 -0.49 -2.35 2.38
N LEU A 64 0.57 -3.14 2.20
CA LEU A 64 0.77 -3.97 1.01
C LEU A 64 -0.27 -5.11 0.93
N VAL A 65 -0.54 -5.79 2.04
CA VAL A 65 -1.54 -6.86 2.11
C VAL A 65 -2.95 -6.31 1.86
N LEU A 66 -3.32 -5.20 2.51
CA LEU A 66 -4.60 -4.51 2.29
C LEU A 66 -4.75 -4.02 0.84
N GLY A 67 -3.69 -3.43 0.26
CA GLY A 67 -3.65 -3.01 -1.13
C GLY A 67 -3.81 -4.17 -2.12
N ASN A 68 -3.16 -5.31 -1.85
CA ASN A 68 -3.27 -6.51 -2.67
C ASN A 68 -4.65 -7.18 -2.57
N LEU A 69 -5.21 -7.29 -1.37
CA LEU A 69 -6.56 -7.86 -1.16
C LEU A 69 -7.64 -7.03 -1.88
N ARG A 70 -7.56 -5.71 -1.80
CA ARG A 70 -8.52 -4.82 -2.46
C ARG A 70 -8.34 -4.77 -3.97
N SER A 71 -7.10 -4.87 -4.46
CA SER A 71 -6.81 -5.00 -5.90
C SER A 71 -7.39 -6.29 -6.49
N LYS A 72 -7.34 -7.42 -5.76
CA LYS A 72 -8.00 -8.67 -6.17
C LYS A 72 -9.53 -8.56 -6.17
N SER A 73 -10.12 -7.86 -5.20
CA SER A 73 -11.57 -7.67 -5.12
C SER A 73 -12.14 -6.75 -6.20
N LYS A 74 -11.29 -5.97 -6.90
CA LYS A 74 -11.70 -5.04 -7.97
C LYS A 74 -11.60 -5.64 -9.37
N LYS A 75 -11.33 -6.93 -9.50
CA LYS A 75 -11.38 -7.65 -10.77
C LYS A 75 -12.82 -8.19 -10.93
N PRO A 76 -13.72 -7.54 -11.69
CA PRO A 76 -14.95 -8.17 -12.15
C PRO A 76 -14.65 -9.35 -13.07
#